data_AF-A0A2W4XCV4-F1
#
_entry.id   AF-A0A2W4XCV4-F1
#
_cell.length_a   1.000
_cell.length_b   1.000
_cell.length_c   1.000
_cell.angle_alpha   90.00
_cell.angle_beta   90.00
_cell.angle_gamma   90.00
#
_symmetry.space_group_name_H-M   'P 1'
#
loop_
_entity.id
_entity.type
_entity.pdbx_description
1 polymer ?
#
loop_
_entity_poly.entity_id
_entity_poly.type
_entity_poly.pdbx_seq_one_letter_code
_entity_poly.pdbx_strand_id
1 'polypeptide(L)'
;MHARSLGPPRGFASAVEDARSAAGVATGKTLHDLRGTFSTRLVRNGSDEREIDEVLGWETGKRARIRRVYISRKAVVISAIERMRKRDNGD
;
A
#
# COMPACT_ATOMS: atom_id res chain seq x y z
N MET A 1 -30.90 -26.48 -8.84
CA MET A 1 -29.68 -25.82 -9.35
C MET A 1 -30.03 -24.39 -9.72
N HIS A 2 -29.68 -23.40 -8.89
CA HIS A 2 -29.82 -21.99 -9.26
C HIS A 2 -28.57 -21.54 -10.00
N ALA A 3 -28.68 -21.38 -11.31
CA ALA A 3 -27.66 -20.72 -12.10
C ALA A 3 -27.55 -19.27 -11.63
N ARG A 4 -26.42 -18.93 -10.98
CA ARG A 4 -26.10 -17.56 -10.62
C ARG A 4 -25.84 -16.81 -11.93
N SER A 5 -26.80 -16.02 -12.37
CA SER A 5 -26.62 -15.10 -13.50
C SER A 5 -25.42 -14.20 -13.17
N LEU A 6 -24.32 -14.40 -13.90
CA LEU A 6 -23.25 -13.42 -13.91
C LEU A 6 -23.79 -12.25 -14.72
N GLY A 7 -24.04 -11.13 -14.04
CA GLY A 7 -24.46 -9.88 -14.67
C GLY A 7 -23.47 -9.43 -15.76
N PRO A 8 -23.79 -8.35 -16.49
CA PRO A 8 -22.97 -7.87 -17.60
C PRO A 8 -21.50 -7.71 -17.18
N PRO A 9 -20.54 -7.92 -18.10
CA PRO A 9 -19.13 -7.77 -17.81
C PRO A 9 -18.88 -6.38 -17.22
N ARG A 10 -18.53 -6.35 -15.93
CA ARG A 10 -18.27 -5.10 -15.22
C ARG A 10 -16.93 -4.55 -15.69
N GLY A 11 -16.89 -3.25 -16.00
CA GLY A 11 -15.64 -2.55 -16.23
C GLY A 11 -14.76 -2.56 -14.97
N PHE A 12 -13.45 -2.54 -15.16
CA PHE A 12 -12.47 -2.56 -14.08
C PHE A 12 -12.74 -1.50 -13.00
N ALA A 13 -13.11 -0.28 -13.40
CA ALA A 13 -13.43 0.80 -12.47
C ALA A 13 -14.64 0.48 -11.57
N SER A 14 -15.69 -0.14 -12.11
CA SER A 14 -16.88 -0.55 -11.34
C SER A 14 -16.52 -1.66 -10.34
N ALA A 15 -15.68 -2.62 -10.74
CA ALA A 15 -15.21 -3.66 -9.82
C ALA A 15 -14.39 -3.08 -8.65
N VAL A 16 -13.55 -2.08 -8.91
CA VAL A 16 -12.78 -1.38 -7.85
C VAL A 16 -13.71 -0.60 -6.92
N GLU A 17 -14.72 0.08 -7.45
CA GLU A 17 -15.68 0.85 -6.66
C GLU A 17 -16.54 -0.06 -5.76
N ASP A 18 -17.02 -1.18 -6.29
CA ASP A 18 -17.77 -2.17 -5.51
C ASP A 18 -16.91 -2.75 -4.38
N ALA A 19 -15.65 -3.09 -4.67
CA ALA A 19 -14.71 -3.58 -3.66
C ALA A 19 -14.43 -2.52 -2.59
N ARG A 20 -14.26 -1.25 -2.97
CA ARG A 20 -14.08 -0.12 -2.06
C ARG A 20 -15.28 0.01 -1.11
N SER A 21 -16.48 -0.02 -1.67
CA SER A 21 -17.75 0.08 -0.94
C SER A 21 -17.92 -1.09 0.04
N ALA A 22 -17.72 -2.33 -0.44
CA ALA A 22 -17.81 -3.54 0.37
C ALA A 22 -16.78 -3.57 1.52
N ALA A 23 -15.59 -3.00 1.31
CA ALA A 23 -14.54 -2.91 2.32
C ALA A 23 -14.70 -1.71 3.29
N GLY A 24 -15.72 -0.86 3.13
CA GLY A 24 -15.92 0.33 3.96
C GLY A 24 -14.83 1.39 3.82
N VAL A 25 -14.12 1.42 2.69
CA VAL A 25 -13.06 2.40 2.42
C VAL A 25 -13.69 3.75 2.08
N ALA A 26 -13.15 4.84 2.62
CA ALA A 26 -13.65 6.20 2.42
C ALA A 26 -13.87 6.57 0.93
N THR A 27 -14.90 7.37 0.67
CA THR A 27 -15.23 7.90 -0.66
C THR A 27 -14.08 8.73 -1.23
N GLY A 28 -13.85 8.62 -2.54
CA GLY A 28 -12.77 9.33 -3.23
C GLY A 28 -11.40 8.63 -3.19
N LYS A 29 -11.28 7.48 -2.51
CA LYS A 29 -10.10 6.61 -2.65
C LYS A 29 -10.17 5.79 -3.92
N THR A 30 -9.03 5.69 -4.60
CA THR A 30 -8.88 5.04 -5.89
C THR A 30 -7.93 3.85 -5.80
N LEU A 31 -7.85 3.03 -6.87
CA LEU A 31 -6.85 1.97 -6.97
C LEU A 31 -5.41 2.51 -6.84
N HIS A 32 -5.15 3.75 -7.27
CA HIS A 32 -3.82 4.36 -7.14
C HIS A 32 -3.40 4.50 -5.67
N ASP A 33 -4.35 4.80 -4.77
CA ASP A 33 -4.09 4.93 -3.34
C ASP A 33 -3.66 3.60 -2.69
N LEU A 34 -4.02 2.45 -3.28
CA LEU A 34 -3.55 1.14 -2.80
C LEU A 34 -2.04 0.99 -3.00
N ARG A 35 -1.48 1.48 -4.10
CA ARG A 35 -0.03 1.48 -4.34
C ARG A 35 0.70 2.34 -3.30
N GLY A 36 0.15 3.50 -2.95
CA GLY A 36 0.67 4.36 -1.89
C GLY A 36 0.62 3.66 -0.51
N THR A 37 -0.53 3.04 -0.20
CA THR A 37 -0.72 2.29 1.05
C THR A 37 0.26 1.12 1.19
N PHE A 38 0.49 0.37 0.12
CA PHE A 38 1.45 -0.73 0.10
C PHE A 38 2.89 -0.22 0.27
N SER A 39 3.26 0.87 -0.39
CA SER A 39 4.56 1.53 -0.19
C SER A 39 4.80 1.92 1.28
N THR A 40 3.81 2.53 1.94
CA THR A 40 3.91 2.87 3.36
C THR A 40 4.07 1.62 4.24
N ARG A 41 3.41 0.51 3.90
CA ARG A 41 3.56 -0.76 4.63
C ARG A 41 4.98 -1.31 4.51
N LEU A 42 5.57 -1.31 3.32
CA LEU A 42 6.95 -1.78 3.10
C LEU A 42 7.96 -0.96 3.92
N VAL A 43 7.82 0.36 3.91
CA VAL A 43 8.67 1.24 4.72
C VAL A 43 8.54 0.95 6.22
N ARG A 44 7.31 0.78 6.71
CA ARG A 44 7.08 0.43 8.13
C ARG A 44 7.73 -0.90 8.50
N ASN A 45 7.71 -1.87 7.59
CA ASN A 45 8.38 -3.15 7.77
C ASN A 45 9.91 -3.07 7.65
N GLY A 46 10.44 -1.93 7.20
CA GLY A 46 11.88 -1.67 7.15
C GLY A 46 12.55 -2.09 5.85
N SER A 47 11.78 -2.33 4.79
CA SER A 47 12.34 -2.49 3.44
C SER A 47 13.13 -1.25 3.04
N ASP A 48 14.22 -1.45 2.34
CA ASP A 48 15.03 -0.36 1.83
C ASP A 48 14.38 0.32 0.62
N GLU A 49 14.87 1.51 0.29
CA GLU A 49 14.27 2.31 -0.79
C GLU A 49 14.36 1.67 -2.17
N ARG A 50 15.44 0.93 -2.45
CA ARG A 50 15.66 0.24 -3.71
C ARG A 50 14.75 -0.98 -3.82
N GLU A 51 14.61 -1.77 -2.76
CA GLU A 51 13.64 -2.88 -2.72
C GLU A 51 12.22 -2.39 -3.01
N ILE A 52 11.84 -1.27 -2.39
CA ILE A 52 10.52 -0.66 -2.60
C ILE A 52 10.37 -0.17 -4.04
N ASP A 53 11.41 0.45 -4.60
CA ASP A 53 11.39 0.90 -5.98
C ASP A 53 11.23 -0.27 -6.96
N GLU A 54 11.98 -1.36 -6.76
CA GLU A 54 11.92 -2.57 -7.59
C GLU A 54 10.53 -3.24 -7.50
N VAL A 55 10.01 -3.47 -6.30
CA VAL A 55 8.69 -4.10 -6.09
C VAL A 55 7.56 -3.25 -6.67
N LEU A 56 7.65 -1.92 -6.58
CA LEU A 56 6.63 -1.03 -7.08
C LEU A 56 6.82 -0.69 -8.56
N GLY A 57 7.88 -1.14 -9.24
CA GLY A 57 8.18 -0.75 -10.62
C GLY A 57 8.43 0.75 -10.77
N TRP A 58 9.09 1.35 -9.78
CA TRP A 58 9.52 2.74 -9.77
C TRP A 58 10.97 2.83 -10.22
N GLU A 59 11.28 3.89 -10.98
CA GLU A 59 12.67 4.16 -11.34
C GLU A 59 13.47 4.54 -10.10
N THR A 60 14.49 3.73 -9.80
CA THR A 60 15.31 3.82 -8.58
C THR A 60 15.86 5.22 -8.38
N GLY A 61 15.64 5.80 -7.19
CA GLY A 61 16.18 7.11 -6.81
C GLY A 61 15.39 8.32 -7.33
N LYS A 62 14.46 8.18 -8.28
CA LYS A 62 13.65 9.33 -8.78
C LYS A 62 12.42 9.65 -7.93
N ARG A 63 11.91 8.70 -7.14
CA ARG A 63 10.60 8.83 -6.47
C ARG A 63 10.66 9.07 -4.96
N ALA A 64 11.83 9.40 -4.41
CA ALA A 64 11.98 9.85 -3.03
C ALA A 64 11.03 11.03 -2.67
N ARG A 65 10.73 11.91 -3.64
CA ARG A 65 9.76 13.00 -3.46
C ARG A 65 8.31 12.53 -3.36
N ILE A 66 7.91 11.51 -4.13
CA ILE A 66 6.56 10.93 -4.08
C ILE A 66 6.38 10.17 -2.76
N ARG A 67 7.41 9.43 -2.32
CA ARG A 67 7.40 8.74 -1.02
C ARG A 67 7.15 9.70 0.16
N ARG A 68 7.73 10.90 0.15
CA ARG A 68 7.51 11.91 1.21
C ARG A 68 6.05 12.35 1.36
N VAL A 69 5.23 12.23 0.32
CA VAL A 69 3.78 12.51 0.39
C VAL A 69 3.04 11.44 1.20
N TYR A 70 3.54 10.20 1.18
CA TYR A 70 2.87 9.04 1.80
C TYR A 70 3.51 8.58 3.11
N ILE A 71 4.78 8.93 3.33
CA ILE A 71 5.59 8.46 4.44
C ILE A 71 6.14 9.68 5.17
N SER A 72 5.59 9.93 6.36
CA SER A 72 6.18 10.96 7.24
C SER A 72 7.53 10.46 7.77
N ARG A 73 8.51 11.37 7.85
CA ARG A 73 9.83 11.08 8.44
C ARG A 73 9.70 10.50 9.86
N LYS A 74 8.66 10.92 10.59
CA LYS A 74 8.29 10.38 11.92
C LYS A 74 7.95 8.89 11.87
N ALA A 75 7.17 8.44 10.89
CA ALA A 75 6.80 7.03 10.75
C ALA A 75 8.01 6.12 10.48
N VAL A 76 8.98 6.60 9.68
CA VAL A 76 10.24 5.88 9.42
C VAL A 76 11.04 5.69 10.71
N VAL A 77 11.22 6.77 11.48
CA VAL A 77 11.99 6.76 12.73
C VAL A 77 11.33 5.86 13.78
N ILE A 78 10.00 5.97 13.97
CA ILE A 78 9.27 5.10 14.89
C ILE A 78 9.43 3.63 14.50
N SER A 79 9.27 3.31 13.21
CA SER A 79 9.41 1.93 12.73
C SER A 79 10.83 1.39 12.93
N ALA A 80 11.86 2.24 12.80
CA ALA A 80 13.24 1.86 13.10
C ALA A 80 13.44 1.56 14.60
N ILE A 81 12.88 2.40 15.49
CA ILE A 81 12.92 2.18 16.94
C ILE A 81 12.19 0.89 17.32
N GLU A 82 11.02 0.61 16.73
CA GLU A 82 10.28 -0.63 16.96
C GLU A 82 11.08 -1.86 16.53
N ARG A 83 11.79 -1.79 15.39
CA ARG A 83 12.68 -2.88 14.96
C ARG A 83 13.88 -3.09 15.90
N MET A 84 14.46 -2.01 16.44
CA MET A 84 15.54 -2.11 17.43
C MET A 84 15.04 -2.80 18.70
N ARG A 85 13.90 -2.34 19.25
CA ARG A 85 13.26 -2.96 20.41
C ARG A 85 12.93 -4.43 20.19
N LYS A 86 12.49 -4.80 18.98
CA LYS A 86 12.18 -6.19 18.65
C LYS A 86 13.43 -7.08 18.66
N ARG A 87 14.57 -6.59 18.18
CA ARG A 87 15.85 -7.32 18.23
C ARG A 87 16.37 -7.44 19.67
N ASP A 88 16.24 -6.38 20.46
CA ASP A 88 16.70 -6.37 21.85
C ASP A 88 15.88 -7.33 22.74
N ASN A 89 14.61 -7.57 22.36
CA ASN A 89 13.70 -8.45 23.10
C ASN A 89 13.75 -9.94 22.68
N GLY A 90 14.66 -10.34 21.78
CA GLY A 90 14.94 -11.74 21.45
C GLY A 90 13.81 -12.49 20.71
N ASP A 91 13.74 -12.30 19.39
CA ASP A 91 13.33 -13.34 18.43
C ASP A 91 14.60 -13.90 17.78
#